data_AF-A0A418Y964-F1
#
_entry.id   AF-A0A418Y964-F1
#
_cell.length_a   1.000
_cell.length_b   1.000
_cell.length_c   1.000
_cell.angle_alpha   90.00
_cell.angle_beta   90.00
_cell.angle_gamma   90.00
#
_symmetry.space_group_name_H-M   'P 1'
#
loop_
_entity.id
_entity.type
_entity.pdbx_description
1 polymer ?
#
loop_
_entity_poly.entity_id
_entity_poly.type
_entity_poly.pdbx_seq_one_letter_code
_entity_poly.pdbx_strand_id
1 'polypeptide(L)'
;MNIEESLQFLAKHQPMPSDLEITNVQCDLFVASLELFQNSHDVRCIPLFMNCVSEHTGMGMYEIIADVLMNQDRVNVIRGLRDGLQSNDIAIKYRCCWWALELDAWELLPIIEPLVNSDNEDLRDASEAYVNIAGENV
;
A
#
# COMPACT_ATOMS: atom_id res chain seq x y z
N MET A 1 3.23 -1.31 22.40
CA MET A 1 4.04 -1.86 21.33
C MET A 1 5.09 -0.83 20.94
N ASN A 2 6.33 -1.25 20.67
CA ASN A 2 7.40 -0.40 20.15
C ASN A 2 7.68 -0.69 18.66
N ILE A 3 8.58 0.09 18.04
CA ILE A 3 8.90 -0.01 16.61
C ILE A 3 9.32 -1.43 16.22
N GLU A 4 10.24 -2.05 16.96
CA GLU A 4 10.73 -3.39 16.62
C GLU A 4 9.65 -4.46 16.76
N GLU A 5 8.81 -4.36 17.80
CA GLU A 5 7.66 -5.25 17.98
C GLU A 5 6.66 -5.10 16.82
N SER A 6 6.38 -3.88 16.39
CA SER A 6 5.50 -3.63 15.24
C SER A 6 6.09 -4.15 13.93
N LEU A 7 7.37 -3.90 13.65
CA LEU A 7 8.03 -4.41 12.45
C LEU A 7 8.01 -5.94 12.41
N GLN A 8 8.27 -6.61 13.55
CA GLN A 8 8.19 -8.06 13.64
C GLN A 8 6.76 -8.58 13.45
N PHE A 9 5.77 -7.91 14.05
CA PHE A 9 4.36 -8.26 13.87
C PHE A 9 3.95 -8.16 12.41
N LEU A 10 4.22 -7.02 11.77
CA LEU A 10 3.89 -6.78 10.37
C LEU A 10 4.59 -7.80 9.48
N ALA A 11 5.90 -8.00 9.63
CA ALA A 11 6.67 -8.95 8.81
C ALA A 11 6.17 -10.40 8.90
N LYS A 12 5.55 -10.79 10.01
CA LYS A 12 4.97 -12.13 10.20
C LYS A 12 3.60 -12.29 9.52
N HIS A 13 2.91 -11.20 9.20
CA HIS A 13 1.55 -11.18 8.66
C HIS A 13 1.52 -10.41 7.33
N GLN A 14 2.13 -11.04 6.31
CA GLN A 14 2.26 -10.52 4.95
C GLN A 14 1.64 -11.54 3.95
N PRO A 15 0.40 -11.34 3.48
CA PRO A 15 -0.50 -10.25 3.83
C PRO A 15 -1.15 -10.45 5.21
N MET A 16 -1.88 -9.42 5.68
CA MET A 16 -2.74 -9.58 6.84
C MET A 16 -3.82 -10.64 6.57
N PRO A 17 -4.26 -11.41 7.58
CA PRO A 17 -5.35 -12.36 7.41
C PRO A 17 -6.63 -11.68 6.88
N SER A 18 -7.47 -12.46 6.21
CA SER A 18 -8.77 -11.97 5.73
C SER A 18 -9.69 -11.58 6.89
N ASP A 19 -10.74 -10.80 6.61
CA ASP A 19 -11.68 -10.33 7.65
C ASP A 19 -12.37 -11.48 8.42
N LEU A 20 -12.47 -12.66 7.81
CA LEU A 20 -13.06 -13.85 8.44
C LEU A 20 -12.08 -14.64 9.32
N GLU A 21 -10.78 -14.41 9.14
CA GLU A 21 -9.70 -15.18 9.78
C GLU A 21 -8.93 -14.35 10.80
N ILE A 22 -8.94 -13.02 10.66
CA ILE A 22 -8.21 -12.13 11.55
C ILE A 22 -8.78 -12.20 12.97
N THR A 23 -7.89 -12.37 13.94
CA THR A 23 -8.26 -12.35 15.36
C THR A 23 -8.28 -10.93 15.91
N ASN A 24 -9.08 -10.68 16.95
CA ASN A 24 -9.09 -9.38 17.63
C ASN A 24 -7.69 -8.92 18.06
N VAL A 25 -6.85 -9.84 18.53
CA VAL A 25 -5.46 -9.52 18.92
C VAL A 25 -4.63 -9.06 17.72
N GLN A 26 -4.81 -9.66 16.54
CA GLN A 26 -4.13 -9.22 15.32
C GLN A 26 -4.66 -7.87 14.85
N CYS A 27 -5.98 -7.61 14.95
CA CYS A 27 -6.54 -6.29 14.67
C CYS A 27 -5.94 -5.22 15.58
N ASP A 28 -5.92 -5.45 16.90
CA ASP A 28 -5.41 -4.51 17.89
C ASP A 28 -3.92 -4.20 17.65
N LEU A 29 -3.11 -5.23 17.35
CA LEU A 29 -1.70 -5.06 17.03
C LEU A 29 -1.48 -4.35 15.68
N PHE A 30 -2.36 -4.55 14.71
CA PHE A 30 -2.28 -3.86 13.44
C PHE A 30 -2.64 -2.37 13.57
N VAL A 31 -3.73 -2.05 14.26
CA VAL A 31 -4.14 -0.67 14.57
C VAL A 31 -3.03 0.05 15.34
N ALA A 32 -2.52 -0.57 16.40
CA ALA A 32 -1.43 0.02 17.17
C ALA A 32 -0.13 0.19 16.36
N SER A 33 0.07 -0.61 15.31
CA SER A 33 1.22 -0.44 14.40
C SER A 33 1.02 0.78 13.51
N LEU A 34 -0.19 0.96 12.95
CA LEU A 34 -0.53 2.14 12.15
C LEU A 34 -0.37 3.43 12.97
N GLU A 35 -0.96 3.49 14.16
CA GLU A 35 -0.85 4.65 15.08
C GLU A 35 0.62 4.98 15.42
N LEU A 36 1.45 3.95 15.61
CA LEU A 36 2.86 4.12 15.90
C LEU A 36 3.62 4.73 14.71
N PHE A 37 3.36 4.25 13.49
CA PHE A 37 4.06 4.71 12.29
C PHE A 37 3.50 5.99 11.69
N GLN A 38 2.30 6.43 12.09
CA GLN A 38 1.81 7.77 11.78
C GLN A 38 2.75 8.88 12.31
N ASN A 39 3.49 8.62 13.40
CA ASN A 39 4.40 9.60 14.02
C ASN A 39 5.88 9.21 13.90
N SER A 40 6.20 8.15 13.15
CA SER A 40 7.55 7.63 12.97
C SER A 40 8.03 7.84 11.54
N HIS A 41 9.33 8.04 11.36
CA HIS A 41 9.97 8.15 10.03
C HIS A 41 10.82 6.91 9.69
N ASP A 42 10.50 5.78 10.30
CA ASP A 42 11.23 4.54 10.08
C ASP A 42 10.77 3.85 8.79
N VAL A 43 11.51 4.12 7.72
CA VAL A 43 11.26 3.66 6.35
C VAL A 43 11.13 2.14 6.21
N ARG A 44 11.56 1.34 7.21
CA ARG A 44 11.37 -0.12 7.20
C ARG A 44 9.90 -0.52 7.20
N CYS A 45 9.00 0.36 7.61
CA CYS A 45 7.56 0.09 7.61
C CYS A 45 6.93 0.12 6.22
N ILE A 46 7.51 0.86 5.26
CA ILE A 46 6.96 1.08 3.92
C ILE A 46 6.65 -0.25 3.21
N PRO A 47 7.63 -1.16 2.99
CA PRO A 47 7.34 -2.42 2.30
C PRO A 47 6.42 -3.33 3.12
N LEU A 48 6.39 -3.20 4.45
CA LEU A 48 5.55 -4.03 5.29
C LEU A 48 4.08 -3.61 5.20
N PHE A 49 3.78 -2.31 5.22
CA PHE A 49 2.40 -1.84 5.05
C PHE A 49 1.88 -2.06 3.63
N MET A 50 2.73 -1.91 2.62
CA MET A 50 2.35 -2.18 1.24
C MET A 50 1.98 -3.66 1.00
N ASN A 51 2.73 -4.58 1.61
CA ASN A 51 2.51 -6.02 1.46
C ASN A 51 1.43 -6.57 2.43
N CYS A 52 0.94 -5.78 3.40
CA CYS A 52 -0.17 -6.17 4.27
C CYS A 52 -1.51 -6.25 3.53
N VAL A 53 -1.61 -5.65 2.34
CA VAL A 53 -2.81 -5.63 1.51
C VAL A 53 -3.11 -7.03 0.97
N SER A 54 -4.37 -7.45 1.05
CA SER A 54 -4.88 -8.60 0.30
C SER A 54 -6.25 -8.28 -0.30
N GLU A 55 -6.68 -9.09 -1.28
CA GLU A 55 -8.00 -9.02 -1.89
C GLU A 55 -9.15 -9.21 -0.88
N HIS A 56 -8.86 -9.77 0.31
CA HIS A 56 -9.88 -10.13 1.31
C HIS A 56 -9.69 -9.43 2.66
N THR A 57 -8.84 -8.40 2.72
CA THR A 57 -8.64 -7.58 3.93
C THR A 57 -9.44 -6.29 3.78
N GLY A 58 -10.70 -6.30 4.19
CA GLY A 58 -11.67 -5.21 4.06
C GLY A 58 -11.82 -4.38 5.33
N MET A 59 -10.73 -4.08 6.04
CA MET A 59 -10.81 -3.36 7.33
C MET A 59 -10.92 -1.83 7.21
N GLY A 60 -11.05 -1.25 6.00
CA GLY A 60 -11.00 0.21 5.82
C GLY A 60 -9.63 0.84 6.11
N MET A 61 -8.59 0.01 6.27
CA MET A 61 -7.26 0.44 6.76
C MET A 61 -6.38 1.01 5.66
N TYR A 62 -6.82 0.98 4.41
CA TYR A 62 -6.04 1.44 3.25
C TYR A 62 -5.78 2.94 3.29
N GLU A 63 -6.76 3.73 3.74
CA GLU A 63 -6.63 5.17 3.95
C GLU A 63 -5.62 5.46 5.06
N ILE A 64 -5.66 4.69 6.16
CA ILE A 64 -4.72 4.85 7.27
C ILE A 64 -3.30 4.44 6.86
N ILE A 65 -3.15 3.40 6.04
CA ILE A 65 -1.85 3.05 5.44
C ILE A 65 -1.36 4.19 4.57
N ALA A 66 -2.22 4.80 3.74
CA ALA A 66 -1.85 5.96 2.94
C ALA A 66 -1.34 7.11 3.82
N ASP A 67 -1.99 7.42 4.94
CA ASP A 67 -1.54 8.42 5.92
C ASP A 67 -0.15 8.09 6.47
N VAL A 68 0.09 6.83 6.84
CA VAL A 68 1.42 6.38 7.31
C VAL A 68 2.48 6.56 6.22
N LEU A 69 2.16 6.21 4.97
CA LEU A 69 3.06 6.36 3.83
C LEU A 69 3.33 7.84 3.54
N MET A 70 2.32 8.70 3.57
CA MET A 70 2.45 10.15 3.38
C MET A 70 3.37 10.82 4.40
N ASN A 71 3.46 10.26 5.61
CA ASN A 71 4.37 10.74 6.65
C ASN A 71 5.82 10.25 6.49
N GLN A 72 6.09 9.33 5.56
CA GLN A 72 7.45 8.90 5.26
C GLN A 72 8.12 9.80 4.21
N ASP A 73 9.44 9.66 4.08
CA ASP A 73 10.18 10.30 3.00
C ASP A 73 9.67 9.84 1.63
N ARG A 74 9.22 10.82 0.83
CA ARG A 74 8.60 10.62 -0.49
C ARG A 74 9.45 9.71 -1.40
N VAL A 75 10.77 9.89 -1.42
CA VAL A 75 11.67 9.09 -2.28
C VAL A 75 11.61 7.61 -1.92
N ASN A 76 11.55 7.30 -0.62
CA ASN A 76 11.41 5.93 -0.15
C ASN A 76 10.02 5.35 -0.46
N VAL A 77 8.96 6.15 -0.35
CA VAL A 77 7.59 5.72 -0.67
C VAL A 77 7.46 5.41 -2.16
N ILE A 78 7.94 6.28 -3.05
CA ILE A 78 7.93 6.05 -4.50
C ILE A 78 8.71 4.79 -4.87
N ARG A 79 9.85 4.53 -4.19
CA ARG A 79 10.59 3.28 -4.38
C ARG A 79 9.75 2.08 -3.96
N GLY A 80 9.11 2.14 -2.80
CA GLY A 80 8.20 1.08 -2.34
C GLY A 80 7.04 0.83 -3.32
N LEU A 81 6.40 1.89 -3.81
CA LEU A 81 5.32 1.79 -4.79
C LEU A 81 5.80 1.16 -6.10
N ARG A 82 6.98 1.57 -6.58
CA ARG A 82 7.62 0.97 -7.76
C ARG A 82 7.82 -0.53 -7.58
N ASP A 83 8.33 -0.95 -6.42
CA ASP A 83 8.55 -2.37 -6.11
C ASP A 83 7.21 -3.12 -6.02
N GLY A 84 6.19 -2.52 -5.39
CA GLY A 84 4.85 -3.09 -5.27
C GLY A 84 4.13 -3.25 -6.61
N LEU A 85 4.24 -2.27 -7.51
CA LEU A 85 3.71 -2.35 -8.88
C LEU A 85 4.35 -3.48 -9.71
N GLN A 86 5.56 -3.92 -9.34
CA GLN A 86 6.27 -5.03 -9.96
C GLN A 86 6.00 -6.39 -9.28
N SER A 87 5.17 -6.43 -8.23
CA SER A 87 4.77 -7.67 -7.55
C SER A 87 4.06 -8.65 -8.51
N ASN A 88 3.95 -9.93 -8.14
CA ASN A 88 3.06 -10.88 -8.83
C ASN A 88 1.64 -10.84 -8.26
N ASP A 89 1.43 -10.14 -7.15
CA ASP A 89 0.14 -10.03 -6.46
C ASP A 89 -0.67 -8.86 -7.05
N ILE A 90 -1.87 -9.17 -7.53
CA ILE A 90 -2.76 -8.18 -8.14
C ILE A 90 -3.29 -7.20 -7.10
N ALA A 91 -3.57 -7.63 -5.87
CA ALA A 91 -4.07 -6.76 -4.81
C ALA A 91 -3.04 -5.70 -4.42
N ILE A 92 -1.76 -6.08 -4.39
CA ILE A 92 -0.66 -5.14 -4.15
C ILE A 92 -0.55 -4.13 -5.30
N LYS A 93 -0.57 -4.58 -6.56
CA LYS A 93 -0.54 -3.65 -7.72
C LYS A 93 -1.71 -2.68 -7.70
N TYR A 94 -2.91 -3.22 -7.50
CA TYR A 94 -4.15 -2.46 -7.42
C TYR A 94 -4.04 -1.35 -6.38
N ARG A 95 -3.57 -1.66 -5.16
CA ARG A 95 -3.39 -0.63 -4.13
C ARG A 95 -2.26 0.34 -4.41
N CYS A 96 -1.16 -0.12 -5.00
CA CYS A 96 -0.09 0.79 -5.39
C CYS A 96 -0.54 1.81 -6.45
N CYS A 97 -1.47 1.47 -7.36
CA CYS A 97 -2.06 2.44 -8.28
C CYS A 97 -2.81 3.55 -7.53
N TRP A 98 -3.65 3.19 -6.56
CA TRP A 98 -4.40 4.16 -5.75
C TRP A 98 -3.50 5.04 -4.89
N TRP A 99 -2.52 4.47 -4.18
CA TRP A 99 -1.59 5.26 -3.40
C TRP A 99 -0.69 6.14 -4.29
N ALA A 100 -0.28 5.66 -5.47
CA ALA A 100 0.44 6.49 -6.43
C ALA A 100 -0.38 7.69 -6.88
N LEU A 101 -1.70 7.51 -7.06
CA LEU A 101 -2.62 8.60 -7.39
C LEU A 101 -2.75 9.60 -6.23
N GLU A 102 -3.00 9.12 -5.01
CA GLU A 102 -3.14 9.96 -3.80
C GLU A 102 -1.87 10.76 -3.48
N LEU A 103 -0.71 10.23 -3.84
CA LEU A 103 0.60 10.85 -3.62
C LEU A 103 1.07 11.72 -4.80
N ASP A 104 0.27 11.90 -5.85
CA ASP A 104 0.70 12.58 -7.08
C ASP A 104 2.04 12.03 -7.62
N ALA A 105 2.23 10.70 -7.59
CA ALA A 105 3.50 10.04 -7.87
C ALA A 105 3.75 9.85 -9.39
N TRP A 106 3.57 10.91 -10.17
CA TRP A 106 3.55 10.91 -11.64
C TRP A 106 4.76 10.27 -12.32
N GLU A 107 5.91 10.22 -11.64
CA GLU A 107 7.10 9.47 -12.09
C GLU A 107 6.89 7.96 -12.22
N LEU A 108 5.77 7.42 -11.73
CA LEU A 108 5.37 6.03 -11.86
C LEU A 108 4.54 5.75 -13.11
N LEU A 109 4.19 6.78 -13.91
CA LEU A 109 3.43 6.62 -15.15
C LEU A 109 3.99 5.53 -16.09
N PRO A 110 5.31 5.44 -16.36
CA PRO A 110 5.84 4.40 -17.23
C PRO A 110 5.64 2.96 -16.72
N ILE A 111 5.35 2.79 -15.43
CA ILE A 111 5.11 1.49 -14.79
C ILE A 111 3.61 1.19 -14.73
N ILE A 112 2.78 2.20 -14.47
CA ILE A 112 1.33 2.05 -14.33
C ILE A 112 0.63 1.99 -15.69
N GLU A 113 1.08 2.77 -16.68
CA GLU A 113 0.43 2.85 -18.00
C GLU A 113 0.25 1.47 -18.68
N PRO A 114 1.21 0.53 -18.67
CA PRO A 114 0.98 -0.79 -19.25
C PRO A 114 -0.12 -1.61 -18.57
N LEU A 115 -0.44 -1.32 -17.30
CA LEU A 115 -1.42 -2.05 -16.50
C LEU A 115 -2.87 -1.79 -16.95
N VAL A 116 -3.12 -0.76 -17.77
CA VAL A 116 -4.45 -0.52 -18.39
C VAL A 116 -4.87 -1.66 -19.32
N ASN A 117 -3.92 -2.53 -19.71
CA ASN A 117 -4.20 -3.72 -20.49
C ASN A 117 -4.26 -5.00 -19.64
N SER A 118 -4.37 -4.86 -18.32
CA SER A 118 -4.53 -5.99 -17.40
C SER A 118 -5.81 -6.79 -17.70
N ASP A 119 -5.72 -8.12 -17.63
CA ASP A 119 -6.88 -9.01 -17.68
C ASP A 119 -7.77 -8.88 -16.43
N ASN A 120 -7.20 -8.45 -15.30
CA ASN A 120 -7.96 -8.12 -14.09
C ASN A 120 -8.60 -6.73 -14.22
N GLU A 121 -9.92 -6.67 -14.09
CA GLU A 121 -10.75 -5.48 -14.23
C GLU A 121 -10.43 -4.41 -13.19
N ASP A 122 -10.36 -4.76 -11.90
CA ASP A 122 -10.06 -3.80 -10.84
C ASP A 122 -8.71 -3.11 -11.02
N LEU A 123 -7.68 -3.88 -11.39
CA LEU A 123 -6.34 -3.34 -11.67
C LEU A 123 -6.34 -2.43 -12.89
N ARG A 124 -7.06 -2.82 -13.94
CA ARG A 124 -7.22 -1.99 -15.14
C ARG A 124 -7.88 -0.65 -14.78
N ASP A 125 -9.01 -0.69 -14.09
CA ASP A 125 -9.75 0.52 -13.69
C ASP A 125 -8.90 1.46 -12.80
N ALA A 126 -8.16 0.89 -11.83
CA ALA A 126 -7.26 1.67 -10.98
C ALA A 126 -6.11 2.31 -11.78
N SER A 127 -5.55 1.57 -12.76
CA SER A 127 -4.49 2.11 -13.63
C SER A 127 -4.99 3.18 -14.59
N GLU A 128 -6.21 3.04 -15.13
CA GLU A 128 -6.82 4.05 -16.01
C GLU A 128 -7.11 5.34 -15.25
N ALA A 129 -7.63 5.24 -14.02
CA ALA A 129 -7.83 6.41 -13.16
C ALA A 129 -6.53 7.19 -12.95
N TYR A 130 -5.44 6.50 -12.64
CA TYR A 130 -4.12 7.10 -12.49
C TYR A 130 -3.63 7.77 -13.79
N VAL A 131 -3.68 7.07 -14.93
CA VAL A 131 -3.19 7.57 -16.22
C VAL A 131 -3.96 8.82 -16.67
N ASN A 132 -5.29 8.80 -16.52
CA ASN A 132 -6.14 9.93 -16.90
C ASN A 132 -5.78 11.19 -16.10
N ILE A 133 -5.64 11.07 -14.78
CA ILE A 133 -5.30 12.22 -13.92
C ILE A 133 -3.85 12.66 -14.14
N ALA A 134 -2.90 11.73 -14.32
CA ALA A 134 -1.52 12.08 -14.63
C ALA A 134 -1.41 12.88 -15.95
N GLY A 135 -2.18 12.52 -16.97
CA GLY A 135 -2.22 13.24 -18.25
C GLY A 135 -2.75 14.69 -18.16
N GLU A 136 -3.47 15.04 -17.09
CA GLU A 136 -3.91 16.42 -16.82
C GLU A 136 -2.84 17.25 -16.09
N ASN A 137 -1.82 16.60 -15.50
CA ASN A 137 -0.85 17.20 -14.58
C ASN A 137 0.61 17.18 -15.08
N VAL A 138 0.86 16.66 -16.29
CA VAL A 138 2.18 16.59 -16.96
C VAL A 138 2.18 17.44 -18.22
#